data_AF-A0A6M3ZRX9-F1
#
_entry.id   AF-A0A6M3ZRX9-F1
#
_cell.length_a   1.000
_cell.length_b   1.000
_cell.length_c   1.000
_cell.angle_alpha   90.00
_cell.angle_beta   90.00
_cell.angle_gamma   90.00
#
_symmetry.space_group_name_H-M   'P 1'
#
loop_
_entity.id
_entity.type
_entity.pdbx_description
1 polymer ?
#
loop_
_entity_poly.entity_id
_entity_poly.type
_entity_poly.pdbx_seq_one_letter_code
_entity_poly.pdbx_strand_id
1 'polypeptide(L)'
;MPNRAFNADANTGHGFAIFMASVGPLRLRLRLTLALGLIDKMTAMQSPLRHPNSNDAHALVRLFTDPHIRRYLGGPRSQTQAHASALDLVSATRRYPAWVVVKPGSSNPVGIVSLSLHHDNEDVEVSFVLFSEAQGLGLGRAAVAAALREAWALGLQRVIAETQ
;
A
#
# COMPACT_ATOMS: atom_id res chain seq x y z
N MET A 1 45.45 18.07 8.70
CA MET A 1 44.15 18.50 9.24
C MET A 1 43.62 19.62 8.35
N PRO A 2 42.31 19.74 8.06
CA PRO A 2 41.13 18.97 8.53
C PRO A 2 40.38 18.27 7.36
N ASN A 3 39.35 17.44 7.53
CA ASN A 3 38.89 16.56 8.59
C ASN A 3 37.98 15.54 7.87
N ARG A 4 38.27 14.23 8.00
CA ARG A 4 37.39 13.16 7.53
C ARG A 4 36.32 12.96 8.60
N ALA A 5 35.08 13.33 8.31
CA ALA A 5 33.93 12.86 9.09
C ALA A 5 33.30 11.68 8.35
N PHE A 6 33.60 10.50 8.89
CA PHE A 6 32.87 9.26 8.69
C PHE A 6 31.46 9.49 9.24
N ASN A 7 30.42 9.48 8.41
CA ASN A 7 29.04 9.40 8.87
C ASN A 7 28.53 8.00 8.56
N ALA A 8 28.60 7.15 9.57
CA ALA A 8 27.88 5.89 9.65
C ALA A 8 26.58 6.11 10.43
N ASP A 9 25.61 5.23 10.17
CA ASP A 9 24.30 5.02 10.82
C ASP A 9 23.12 5.94 10.46
N ALA A 10 21.91 5.45 10.14
CA ALA A 10 21.39 4.08 10.16
C ALA A 10 20.19 3.93 9.19
N ASN A 11 20.46 3.65 7.91
CA ASN A 11 19.40 3.17 7.01
C ASN A 11 19.89 2.07 6.05
N THR A 12 20.92 1.33 6.46
CA THR A 12 21.43 0.18 5.71
C THR A 12 20.49 -1.00 5.91
N GLY A 13 19.95 -1.50 4.81
CA GLY A 13 18.84 -2.41 4.74
C GLY A 13 19.06 -3.78 5.40
N HIS A 14 17.93 -4.41 5.73
CA HIS A 14 17.73 -5.87 5.73
C HIS A 14 16.23 -6.23 5.52
N GLY A 15 15.44 -5.41 4.82
CA GLY A 15 13.98 -5.61 4.75
C GLY A 15 13.29 -5.49 3.38
N PHE A 16 14.00 -5.16 2.29
CA PHE A 16 13.39 -4.97 0.96
C PHE A 16 14.18 -5.67 -0.15
N ALA A 17 14.50 -6.93 0.10
CA ALA A 17 14.79 -7.91 -0.93
C ALA A 17 13.86 -9.10 -0.70
N ILE A 18 13.46 -9.79 -1.77
CA ILE A 18 12.37 -10.78 -1.88
C ILE A 18 11.04 -10.05 -2.18
N PHE A 19 10.58 -9.85 -3.42
CA PHE A 19 10.46 -10.82 -4.50
C PHE A 19 10.17 -10.08 -5.83
N MET A 20 11.12 -10.05 -6.77
CA MET A 20 10.89 -9.98 -8.22
C MET A 20 12.23 -10.24 -8.91
N ALA A 21 12.66 -11.50 -8.91
CA ALA A 21 13.75 -11.96 -9.76
C ALA A 21 13.22 -13.01 -10.73
N SER A 22 13.17 -12.62 -11.99
CA SER A 22 13.33 -13.43 -13.21
C SER A 22 13.07 -14.94 -13.10
N VAL A 23 12.00 -15.40 -13.76
CA VAL A 23 11.98 -16.74 -14.34
C VAL A 23 11.52 -16.64 -15.79
N GLY A 24 12.50 -16.66 -16.70
CA GLY A 24 12.32 -17.26 -18.03
C GLY A 24 11.90 -18.74 -17.90
N PRO A 25 11.48 -19.37 -19.01
CA PRO A 25 10.51 -20.46 -18.98
C PRO A 25 11.15 -21.74 -18.45
N LEU A 26 11.01 -21.98 -17.14
CA LEU A 26 11.22 -23.30 -16.57
C LEU A 26 10.17 -23.53 -15.48
N ARG A 27 9.38 -24.57 -15.74
CA ARG A 27 8.21 -25.00 -14.98
C ARG A 27 8.52 -25.11 -13.49
N LEU A 28 7.82 -24.33 -12.67
CA LEU A 28 7.63 -24.65 -11.26
C LEU A 28 6.16 -24.42 -10.87
N ARG A 29 5.36 -25.49 -10.97
CA ARG A 29 4.02 -25.56 -10.37
C ARG A 29 4.19 -25.61 -8.85
N LEU A 30 4.12 -24.48 -8.18
CA LEU A 30 3.96 -24.46 -6.73
C LEU A 30 2.46 -24.56 -6.41
N ARG A 31 1.98 -25.77 -6.13
CA ARG A 31 0.66 -25.99 -5.51
C ARG A 31 0.72 -25.46 -4.09
N LEU A 32 0.14 -24.28 -3.85
CA LEU A 32 -0.05 -23.77 -2.50
C LEU A 32 -1.29 -24.42 -1.87
N THR A 33 -1.16 -25.69 -1.51
CA THR A 33 -2.14 -26.42 -0.71
C THR A 33 -1.50 -26.71 0.64
N LEU A 34 -1.46 -25.72 1.54
CA LEU A 34 -1.48 -25.90 3.00
C LEU A 34 -1.30 -24.53 3.68
N ALA A 35 -2.42 -23.90 4.06
CA ALA A 35 -2.46 -22.97 5.20
C ALA A 35 -3.88 -22.73 5.73
N LEU A 36 -4.88 -23.56 5.38
CA LEU A 36 -6.24 -23.40 5.93
C LEU A 36 -6.29 -23.68 7.46
N GLY A 37 -5.28 -24.33 8.04
CA GLY A 37 -5.29 -24.75 9.45
C GLY A 37 -4.60 -23.82 10.46
N LEU A 38 -3.95 -22.73 10.02
CA LEU A 38 -3.29 -21.76 10.94
C LEU A 38 -4.03 -20.42 11.03
N ILE A 39 -5.14 -20.26 10.30
CA ILE A 39 -5.90 -19.01 10.22
C ILE A 39 -6.86 -18.85 11.41
N ASP A 40 -7.16 -19.94 12.13
CA ASP A 40 -8.18 -19.98 13.19
C ASP A 40 -7.75 -19.47 14.57
N LYS A 41 -6.52 -18.95 14.72
CA LYS A 41 -6.04 -18.37 16.00
C LYS A 41 -5.69 -16.89 15.96
N MET A 42 -6.06 -16.14 14.92
CA MET A 42 -5.91 -14.67 14.88
C MET A 42 -7.22 -13.94 15.18
N THR A 43 -7.95 -14.38 16.21
CA THR A 43 -9.10 -13.65 16.73
C THR A 43 -8.67 -12.25 17.17
N ALA A 44 -9.20 -11.25 16.45
CA ALA A 44 -9.35 -9.84 16.81
C ALA A 44 -8.12 -8.92 16.85
N MET A 45 -7.19 -9.00 15.88
CA MET A 45 -6.48 -7.77 15.50
C MET A 45 -7.42 -6.92 14.63
N GLN A 46 -7.73 -5.70 15.07
CA GLN A 46 -8.50 -4.75 14.27
C GLN A 46 -7.83 -4.59 12.89
N SER A 47 -8.64 -4.60 11.83
CA SER A 47 -8.14 -4.38 10.47
C SER A 47 -7.35 -3.07 10.42
N PRO A 48 -6.16 -3.03 9.80
CA PRO A 48 -5.42 -1.78 9.60
C PRO A 48 -6.09 -0.88 8.55
N LEU A 49 -7.22 -1.31 7.96
CA LEU A 49 -7.94 -0.62 6.92
C LEU A 49 -9.28 -0.08 7.42
N ARG A 50 -9.59 1.15 7.00
CA ARG A 50 -10.90 1.77 7.18
C ARG A 50 -11.31 2.46 5.88
N HIS A 51 -12.61 2.50 5.60
CA HIS A 51 -13.12 3.34 4.51
C HIS A 51 -12.77 4.81 4.75
N PRO A 52 -12.28 5.53 3.72
CA PRO A 52 -12.02 6.96 3.84
C PRO A 52 -13.33 7.71 4.13
N ASN A 53 -13.24 8.78 4.91
CA ASN A 53 -14.34 9.71 5.13
C ASN A 53 -13.87 11.16 4.97
N SER A 54 -14.79 12.11 5.05
CA SER A 54 -14.51 13.54 4.84
C SER A 54 -13.39 14.10 5.72
N ASN A 55 -13.17 13.57 6.93
CA ASN A 55 -12.12 14.03 7.83
C ASN A 55 -10.71 13.60 7.36
N ASP A 56 -10.62 12.62 6.47
CA ASP A 56 -9.36 12.13 5.92
C ASP A 56 -8.83 13.03 4.78
N ALA A 57 -9.67 13.92 4.22
CA ALA A 57 -9.37 14.70 3.01
C ALA A 57 -8.07 15.50 3.10
N HIS A 58 -7.81 16.16 4.24
CA HIS A 58 -6.57 16.94 4.42
C HIS A 58 -5.32 16.05 4.42
N ALA A 59 -5.38 14.88 5.07
CA ALA A 59 -4.27 13.93 5.07
C ALA A 59 -4.04 13.34 3.67
N LEU A 60 -5.11 13.05 2.94
CA LEU A 60 -5.02 12.55 1.56
C LEU A 60 -4.40 13.58 0.61
N VAL A 61 -4.79 14.85 0.73
CA VAL A 61 -4.18 15.95 -0.05
C VAL A 61 -2.69 16.02 0.22
N ARG A 62 -2.28 16.04 1.49
CA ARG A 62 -0.85 16.03 1.87
C ARG A 62 -0.10 14.87 1.23
N LEU A 63 -0.66 13.67 1.30
CA LEU A 63 -0.06 12.47 0.73
C LEU A 63 0.07 12.57 -0.80
N PHE A 64 -0.90 13.20 -1.47
CA PHE A 64 -0.87 13.38 -2.92
C PHE A 64 0.05 14.49 -3.42
N THR A 65 0.35 15.49 -2.59
CA THR A 65 1.23 16.61 -2.96
C THR A 65 2.68 16.42 -2.55
N ASP A 66 2.97 15.47 -1.67
CA ASP A 66 4.33 15.29 -1.13
C ASP A 66 5.28 14.66 -2.16
N PRO A 67 6.36 15.38 -2.57
CA PRO A 67 7.28 14.91 -3.60
C PRO A 67 8.16 13.75 -3.13
N HIS A 68 8.43 13.62 -1.83
CA HIS A 68 9.22 12.52 -1.29
C HIS A 68 8.40 11.24 -1.25
N ILE A 69 7.14 11.34 -0.80
CA ILE A 69 6.22 10.21 -0.74
C ILE A 69 5.89 9.70 -2.15
N ARG A 70 5.72 10.60 -3.13
CA ARG A 70 5.31 10.24 -4.49
C ARG A 70 6.43 10.07 -5.50
N ARG A 71 7.69 10.06 -5.04
CA ARG A 71 8.86 9.87 -5.90
C ARG A 71 8.74 8.65 -6.82
N TYR A 72 8.12 7.58 -6.32
CA TYR A 72 7.94 6.31 -7.05
C TYR A 72 6.49 6.06 -7.50
N LEU A 73 5.63 7.09 -7.46
CA LEU A 73 4.19 7.00 -7.72
C LEU A 73 3.74 8.03 -8.77
N GLY A 74 4.57 8.24 -9.80
CA GLY A 74 4.32 9.21 -10.87
C GLY A 74 4.48 10.68 -10.44
N GLY A 75 5.16 10.95 -9.33
CA GLY A 75 5.43 12.29 -8.83
C GLY A 75 4.26 12.96 -8.08
N PRO A 76 4.49 14.12 -7.45
CA PRO A 76 3.47 14.86 -6.71
C PRO A 76 2.38 15.39 -7.65
N ARG A 77 1.13 15.39 -7.18
CA ARG A 77 -0.01 16.02 -7.86
C ARG A 77 -0.03 17.53 -7.57
N SER A 78 -0.60 18.31 -8.49
CA SER A 78 -0.94 19.71 -8.19
C SER A 78 -2.00 19.78 -7.09
N GLN A 79 -2.13 20.92 -6.41
CA GLN A 79 -3.12 21.07 -5.34
C GLN A 79 -4.54 20.76 -5.82
N THR A 80 -4.94 21.31 -6.96
CA THR A 80 -6.27 21.05 -7.55
C THR A 80 -6.49 19.56 -7.82
N GLN A 81 -5.50 18.87 -8.40
CA GLN A 81 -5.58 17.43 -8.66
C GLN A 81 -5.62 16.61 -7.35
N ALA A 82 -4.86 17.01 -6.35
CA ALA A 82 -4.83 16.37 -5.04
C ALA A 82 -6.19 16.50 -4.32
N HIS A 83 -6.78 17.69 -4.31
CA HIS A 83 -8.12 17.93 -3.77
C HIS A 83 -9.19 17.11 -4.49
N ALA A 84 -9.20 17.11 -5.82
CA ALA A 84 -10.13 16.28 -6.60
C ALA A 84 -9.95 14.78 -6.29
N SER A 85 -8.71 14.30 -6.22
CA SER A 85 -8.41 12.90 -5.88
C SER A 85 -8.84 12.53 -4.46
N ALA A 86 -8.65 13.43 -3.49
CA ALA A 86 -9.07 13.22 -2.13
C ALA A 86 -10.61 13.18 -2.01
N LEU A 87 -11.29 14.08 -2.73
CA LEU A 87 -12.76 14.11 -2.77
C LEU A 87 -13.34 12.84 -3.39
N ASP A 88 -12.77 12.36 -4.51
CA ASP A 88 -13.15 11.09 -5.13
C ASP A 88 -13.01 9.94 -4.12
N LEU A 89 -11.89 9.88 -3.39
CA LEU A 89 -11.63 8.82 -2.43
C LEU A 89 -12.64 8.77 -1.27
N VAL A 90 -13.10 9.93 -0.79
CA VAL A 90 -13.98 10.02 0.39
C VAL A 90 -15.47 10.05 0.05
N SER A 91 -15.84 10.29 -1.21
CA SER A 91 -17.24 10.51 -1.61
C SER A 91 -17.76 9.48 -2.61
N ALA A 92 -16.89 8.80 -3.36
CA ALA A 92 -17.31 7.96 -4.47
C ALA A 92 -17.65 6.53 -4.03
N THR A 93 -18.75 6.00 -4.58
CA THR A 93 -18.92 4.55 -4.71
C THR A 93 -18.02 4.09 -5.85
N ARG A 94 -16.92 3.41 -5.51
CA ARG A 94 -15.92 2.99 -6.50
C ARG A 94 -16.17 1.55 -6.92
N ARG A 95 -15.90 1.23 -8.20
CA ARG A 95 -15.91 -0.16 -8.70
C ARG A 95 -14.93 -1.03 -7.92
N TYR A 96 -13.75 -0.48 -7.63
CA TYR A 96 -12.74 -1.12 -6.80
C TYR A 96 -12.47 -0.29 -5.54
N PRO A 97 -12.42 -0.94 -4.37
CA PRO A 97 -12.32 -0.23 -3.10
C PRO A 97 -10.96 0.42 -2.90
N ALA A 98 -10.97 1.47 -2.07
CA ALA A 98 -9.78 2.09 -1.52
C ALA A 98 -10.00 2.31 -0.02
N TRP A 99 -8.91 2.26 0.73
CA TRP A 99 -8.93 2.38 2.18
C TRP A 99 -7.83 3.31 2.65
N VAL A 100 -8.10 3.98 3.77
CA VAL A 100 -7.03 4.56 4.57
C VAL A 100 -6.40 3.51 5.45
N VAL A 101 -5.08 3.58 5.61
CA VAL A 101 -4.33 2.76 6.55
C VAL A 101 -4.31 3.48 7.89
N VAL A 102 -4.62 2.78 8.98
CA VAL A 102 -4.61 3.33 10.35
C VAL A 102 -3.69 2.53 11.27
N LYS A 103 -3.07 3.23 12.23
CA LYS A 103 -2.35 2.57 13.32
C LYS A 103 -3.35 2.03 14.34
N PRO A 104 -3.06 0.91 15.03
CA PRO A 104 -3.86 0.45 16.16
C PRO A 104 -4.06 1.59 17.19
N GLY A 105 -5.31 1.81 17.60
CA GLY A 105 -5.67 2.86 18.55
C GLY A 105 -5.69 4.29 18.00
N SER A 106 -5.47 4.48 16.69
CA SER A 106 -5.53 5.79 16.02
C SER A 106 -6.67 5.84 15.02
N SER A 107 -7.41 6.95 14.98
CA SER A 107 -8.35 7.25 13.90
C SER A 107 -7.69 7.93 12.70
N ASN A 108 -6.51 8.53 12.91
CA ASN A 108 -5.80 9.30 11.89
C ASN A 108 -5.18 8.39 10.84
N PRO A 109 -5.39 8.68 9.55
CA PRO A 109 -4.82 7.91 8.46
C PRO A 109 -3.31 8.12 8.39
N VAL A 110 -2.58 7.04 8.20
CA VAL A 110 -1.12 7.02 8.04
C VAL A 110 -0.69 6.62 6.62
N GLY A 111 -1.65 6.43 5.73
CA GLY A 111 -1.44 6.09 4.34
C GLY A 111 -2.73 5.66 3.65
N ILE A 112 -2.60 5.17 2.43
CA ILE A 112 -3.70 4.57 1.67
C ILE A 112 -3.27 3.27 1.02
N VAL A 113 -4.24 2.40 0.78
CA VAL A 113 -4.13 1.26 -0.12
C VAL A 113 -5.38 1.23 -1.00
N SER A 114 -5.21 0.95 -2.29
CA SER A 114 -6.31 0.93 -3.25
C SER A 114 -6.19 -0.23 -4.21
N LEU A 115 -7.35 -0.73 -4.61
CA LEU A 115 -7.49 -1.54 -5.81
C LEU A 115 -7.96 -0.63 -6.95
N SER A 116 -7.34 -0.77 -8.11
CA SER A 116 -7.73 -0.06 -9.33
C SER A 116 -7.51 -0.91 -10.54
N LEU A 117 -8.24 -0.62 -11.62
CA LEU A 117 -7.93 -1.23 -12.90
C LEU A 117 -6.54 -0.76 -13.33
N HIS A 118 -5.67 -1.69 -13.71
CA HIS A 118 -4.36 -1.41 -14.26
C HIS A 118 -4.50 -0.67 -15.59
N HIS A 119 -3.46 0.05 -16.01
CA HIS A 119 -3.54 0.94 -17.17
C HIS A 119 -3.79 0.22 -18.50
N ASP A 120 -3.54 -1.10 -18.56
CA ASP A 120 -3.88 -1.98 -19.70
C ASP A 120 -5.35 -2.41 -19.74
N ASN A 121 -6.13 -2.10 -18.70
CA ASN A 121 -7.51 -2.50 -18.49
C ASN A 121 -7.76 -4.01 -18.35
N GLU A 122 -6.72 -4.83 -18.20
CA GLU A 122 -6.84 -6.28 -18.09
C GLU A 122 -6.80 -6.75 -16.64
N ASP A 123 -5.98 -6.08 -15.82
CA ASP A 123 -5.73 -6.48 -14.44
C ASP A 123 -6.26 -5.51 -13.40
N VAL A 124 -6.44 -6.03 -12.19
CA VAL A 124 -6.58 -5.20 -10.99
C VAL A 124 -5.22 -5.06 -10.34
N GLU A 125 -4.80 -3.83 -10.14
CA GLU A 125 -3.57 -3.49 -9.42
C GLU A 125 -3.88 -3.15 -7.97
N VAL A 126 -3.01 -3.59 -7.05
CA VAL A 126 -2.93 -3.05 -5.70
C VAL A 126 -1.80 -2.01 -5.62
N SER A 127 -2.16 -0.79 -5.23
CA SER A 127 -1.20 0.28 -4.96
C SER A 127 -1.31 0.69 -3.49
N PHE A 128 -0.19 1.01 -2.85
CA PHE A 128 -0.17 1.51 -1.47
C PHE A 128 0.87 2.60 -1.29
N VAL A 129 0.65 3.45 -0.30
CA VAL A 129 1.58 4.51 0.05
C VAL A 129 1.36 4.94 1.50
N LEU A 130 2.45 5.15 2.22
CA LEU A 130 2.44 5.54 3.62
C LEU A 130 3.21 6.85 3.80
N PHE A 131 2.79 7.65 4.78
CA PHE A 131 3.62 8.72 5.31
C PHE A 131 4.94 8.16 5.84
N SER A 132 6.02 8.93 5.71
CA SER A 132 7.37 8.54 6.09
C SER A 132 7.45 8.06 7.55
N GLU A 133 6.71 8.71 8.46
CA GLU A 133 6.64 8.41 9.90
C GLU A 133 5.88 7.11 10.23
N ALA A 134 5.31 6.45 9.23
CA ALA A 134 4.61 5.17 9.35
C ALA A 134 5.31 4.02 8.60
N GLN A 135 6.39 4.32 7.86
CA GLN A 135 7.21 3.32 7.19
C GLN A 135 8.07 2.54 8.21
N GLY A 136 8.54 1.35 7.82
CA GLY A 136 9.34 0.47 8.70
C GLY A 136 8.57 -0.26 9.80
N LEU A 137 7.29 0.07 10.03
CA LEU A 137 6.46 -0.53 11.09
C LEU A 137 5.65 -1.76 10.66
N GLY A 138 5.88 -2.27 9.44
CA GLY A 138 5.10 -3.39 8.89
C GLY A 138 3.66 -3.05 8.46
N LEU A 139 3.23 -1.79 8.59
CA LEU A 139 1.87 -1.35 8.26
C LEU A 139 1.53 -1.52 6.77
N GLY A 140 2.49 -1.31 5.86
CA GLY A 140 2.27 -1.51 4.43
C GLY A 140 1.95 -2.96 4.09
N ARG A 141 2.71 -3.90 4.68
CA ARG A 141 2.45 -5.34 4.56
C ARG A 141 1.08 -5.71 5.11
N ALA A 142 0.74 -5.21 6.29
CA ALA A 142 -0.56 -5.49 6.91
C ALA A 142 -1.72 -4.94 6.08
N ALA A 143 -1.58 -3.73 5.55
CA ALA A 143 -2.56 -3.07 4.70
C ALA A 143 -2.77 -3.81 3.37
N VAL A 144 -1.69 -4.15 2.65
CA VAL A 144 -1.78 -4.91 1.39
C VAL A 144 -2.37 -6.30 1.64
N ALA A 145 -1.95 -7.01 2.68
CA ALA A 145 -2.53 -8.31 3.02
C ALA A 145 -4.04 -8.22 3.31
N ALA A 146 -4.50 -7.14 3.95
CA ALA A 146 -5.92 -6.89 4.15
C ALA A 146 -6.65 -6.57 2.84
N ALA A 147 -6.07 -5.71 1.98
CA ALA A 147 -6.66 -5.38 0.68
C ALA A 147 -6.76 -6.61 -0.24
N LEU A 148 -5.79 -7.53 -0.21
CA LEU A 148 -5.85 -8.78 -0.97
C LEU A 148 -6.96 -9.72 -0.48
N ARG A 149 -7.21 -9.79 0.84
CA ARG A 149 -8.36 -10.54 1.37
C ARG A 149 -9.68 -10.03 0.83
N GLU A 150 -9.84 -8.72 0.78
CA GLU A 150 -11.01 -8.08 0.18
C GLU A 150 -11.08 -8.36 -1.33
N ALA A 151 -9.95 -8.29 -2.05
CA ALA A 151 -9.88 -8.62 -3.47
C ALA A 151 -10.38 -10.05 -3.78
N TRP A 152 -9.92 -11.04 -3.00
CA TRP A 152 -10.37 -12.42 -3.16
C TRP A 152 -11.84 -12.60 -2.76
N ALA A 153 -12.32 -11.89 -1.74
CA ALA A 153 -13.74 -11.89 -1.37
C ALA A 153 -14.63 -11.30 -2.49
N LEU A 154 -14.10 -10.34 -3.27
CA LEU A 154 -14.72 -9.82 -4.49
C LEU A 154 -14.64 -10.79 -5.69
N GLY A 155 -14.01 -11.95 -5.52
CA GLY A 155 -13.86 -12.97 -6.56
C GLY A 155 -12.70 -12.74 -7.54
N LEU A 156 -11.84 -11.75 -7.28
CA LEU A 156 -10.66 -11.51 -8.13
C LEU A 156 -9.71 -12.70 -8.05
N GLN A 157 -9.35 -13.25 -9.22
CA GLN A 157 -8.45 -14.40 -9.32
C GLN A 157 -6.98 -13.98 -9.35
N ARG A 158 -6.70 -12.73 -9.73
CA ARG A 158 -5.37 -12.17 -9.86
C ARG A 158 -5.39 -10.69 -9.49
N VAL A 159 -4.36 -10.27 -8.77
CA VAL A 159 -4.05 -8.88 -8.46
C VAL A 159 -2.56 -8.67 -8.71
N ILE A 160 -2.19 -7.59 -9.37
CA ILE A 160 -0.79 -7.24 -9.67
C ILE A 160 -0.35 -6.03 -8.85
N ALA A 161 0.94 -5.75 -8.84
CA ALA A 161 1.50 -4.51 -8.31
C ALA A 161 2.66 -4.09 -9.22
N GLU A 162 2.75 -2.79 -9.52
CA GLU A 162 3.83 -2.22 -10.30
C GLU A 162 4.69 -1.30 -9.42
N THR A 163 6.01 -1.37 -9.61
CA THR A 163 6.98 -0.49 -8.94
C THR A 163 7.93 0.07 -9.98
N GLN A 164 8.30 1.35 -9.84
CA GLN A 164 9.25 2.03 -10.73
C GLN A 164 10.69 1.93 -10.25
#